data_AF-A0A547PMW6-F1
#
_entry.id   AF-A0A547PMW6-F1
#
_cell.length_a   1.000
_cell.length_b   1.000
_cell.length_c   1.000
_cell.angle_alpha   90.00
_cell.angle_beta   90.00
_cell.angle_gamma   90.00
#
_symmetry.space_group_name_H-M   'P 1'
#
loop_
_entity.id
_entity.type
_entity.pdbx_description
1 polymer ?
#
loop_
_entity_poly.entity_id
_entity_poly.type
_entity_poly.pdbx_seq_one_letter_code
_entity_poly.pdbx_strand_id
1 'polypeptide(L)'
;IIRHAKLEQSMSRRGQCLDNAPMESFFSSLKKELVHRHRFRTREQARAAIFEYIEVFYNRQRRHSAIGYQTPAQAFEEMSWKIAA
;
A
#
# COMPACT_ATOMS: atom_id res chain seq x y z
N ILE A 1 3.97 -12.43 -18.54
CA ILE A 1 2.98 -12.28 -17.45
C ILE A 1 1.96 -11.20 -17.78
N ILE A 2 2.35 -9.92 -17.90
CA ILE A 2 1.45 -8.78 -18.18
C ILE A 2 0.57 -8.98 -19.44
N ARG A 3 1.16 -9.31 -20.59
CA ARG A 3 0.41 -9.56 -21.84
C ARG A 3 -0.55 -10.76 -21.75
N HIS A 4 -0.16 -11.83 -21.04
CA HIS A 4 -1.02 -13.00 -20.84
C HIS A 4 -2.19 -12.71 -19.88
N ALA A 5 -1.98 -11.82 -18.92
CA ALA A 5 -3.01 -11.38 -17.98
C ALA A 5 -3.94 -10.29 -18.55
N LYS A 6 -3.77 -9.90 -19.83
CA LYS A 6 -4.50 -8.79 -20.48
C LYS A 6 -4.42 -7.47 -19.68
N LEU A 7 -3.28 -7.25 -19.02
CA LEU A 7 -3.00 -6.00 -18.32
C LEU A 7 -2.19 -5.07 -19.23
N GLU A 8 -2.47 -3.78 -19.19
CA GLU A 8 -1.68 -2.76 -19.86
C GLU A 8 -0.70 -2.12 -18.88
N GLN A 9 0.58 -2.07 -19.24
CA GLN A 9 1.59 -1.42 -18.42
C GLN A 9 1.57 0.09 -18.71
N SER A 10 1.21 0.88 -17.71
CA SER A 10 1.36 2.34 -17.75
C SER A 10 2.72 2.74 -17.16
N MET A 11 3.49 3.50 -17.94
CA MET A 11 4.67 4.22 -17.46
C MET A 11 4.33 5.69 -17.64
N SER A 12 3.89 6.36 -16.56
CA SER A 12 3.43 7.75 -16.55
C SER A 12 4.29 8.67 -17.42
N ARG A 13 3.70 9.70 -18.02
CA ARG A 13 4.48 10.65 -18.84
C ARG A 13 5.58 11.28 -18.01
N ARG A 14 6.70 11.63 -18.67
CA ARG A 14 7.79 12.39 -18.04
C ARG A 14 7.23 13.64 -17.37
N GLY A 15 7.46 13.80 -16.08
CA GLY A 15 6.95 14.92 -15.26
C GLY A 15 5.63 14.65 -14.52
N GLN A 16 4.98 13.50 -14.74
CA GLN A 16 3.82 13.05 -13.96
C GLN A 16 4.24 11.99 -12.94
N CYS A 17 4.77 12.42 -11.79
CA CYS A 17 5.18 11.53 -10.71
C CYS A 17 4.05 11.15 -9.74
N LEU A 18 2.88 11.79 -9.88
CA LEU A 18 1.77 11.63 -8.94
C LEU A 18 1.22 10.20 -8.91
N ASP A 19 1.31 9.46 -10.03
CA ASP A 19 0.84 8.08 -10.10
C ASP A 19 1.63 7.14 -9.15
N ASN A 20 2.93 7.40 -8.97
CA ASN A 20 3.79 6.61 -8.09
C ASN A 20 3.85 7.16 -6.65
N ALA A 21 3.48 8.42 -6.43
CA ALA A 21 3.58 9.08 -5.13
C ALA A 21 2.88 8.32 -3.98
N PRO A 22 1.69 7.71 -4.16
CA PRO A 22 1.06 6.90 -3.12
C PRO A 22 1.91 5.69 -2.71
N MET A 23 2.51 5.00 -3.70
CA MET A 23 3.38 3.85 -3.45
C MET A 23 4.68 4.26 -2.77
N GLU A 24 5.28 5.39 -3.17
CA GLU A 24 6.47 5.94 -2.51
C GLU A 24 6.19 6.27 -1.03
N SER A 25 5.03 6.86 -0.75
CA SER A 25 4.60 7.16 0.62
C SER A 25 4.42 5.90 1.46
N PHE A 26 3.78 4.86 0.90
CA PHE A 26 3.64 3.55 1.55
C PHE A 26 5.02 2.94 1.88
N PHE A 27 5.91 2.83 0.89
CA PHE A 27 7.22 2.22 1.10
C PHE A 27 8.10 3.01 2.07
N SER A 28 8.00 4.34 2.06
CA SER A 28 8.65 5.20 3.05
C SER A 28 8.20 4.87 4.47
N SER A 29 6.88 4.74 4.68
CA SER A 29 6.30 4.40 5.99
C SER A 29 6.70 2.98 6.44
N LEU A 30 6.51 1.97 5.58
CA LEU A 30 6.90 0.58 5.85
C LEU A 30 8.37 0.47 6.28
N LYS A 31 9.27 1.15 5.56
CA LYS A 31 10.70 1.12 5.88
C LYS A 31 11.00 1.77 7.22
N LYS A 32 10.46 2.96 7.47
CA LYS A 32 10.72 3.73 8.70
C LYS A 32 10.18 3.05 9.95
N GLU A 33 9.02 2.41 9.84
CA GLU A 33 8.29 1.91 11.00
C GLU A 33 8.57 0.43 11.27
N LEU A 34 8.77 -0.38 10.22
CA LEU A 34 9.07 -1.79 10.36
C LEU A 34 10.53 -2.10 10.02
N VAL A 35 10.93 -1.93 8.76
CA VAL A 35 12.18 -2.52 8.24
C VAL A 35 13.43 -1.99 8.94
N HIS A 36 13.51 -0.67 9.18
CA HIS A 36 14.68 -0.06 9.81
C HIS A 36 14.73 -0.29 11.33
N ARG A 37 13.61 -0.65 11.95
CA ARG A 37 13.51 -0.88 13.40
C ARG A 37 13.70 -2.34 13.81
N HIS A 38 13.73 -3.26 12.85
CA HIS A 38 13.79 -4.69 13.11
C HIS A 38 14.98 -5.34 12.39
N ARG A 39 15.57 -6.35 13.04
CA ARG A 39 16.56 -7.25 12.44
C ARG A 39 15.96 -8.64 12.39
N PHE A 40 15.69 -9.13 11.18
CA PHE A 40 15.14 -10.45 10.96
C PHE A 40 16.26 -11.48 10.83
N ARG A 41 16.10 -12.64 11.46
CA ARG A 41 17.08 -13.74 11.36
C ARG A 41 16.87 -14.56 10.10
N THR A 42 15.61 -14.67 9.64
CA THR A 42 15.25 -15.43 8.44
C THR A 42 14.34 -14.62 7.51
N ARG A 43 14.24 -15.05 6.24
CA ARG A 43 13.35 -14.43 5.26
C ARG A 43 11.87 -14.67 5.61
N GLU A 44 11.55 -15.80 6.21
CA GLU A 44 10.21 -16.19 6.63
C GLU A 44 9.69 -15.22 7.71
N GLN A 45 10.54 -14.88 8.68
CA GLN A 45 10.21 -13.87 9.69
C GLN A 45 9.94 -12.50 9.07
N ALA A 46 10.81 -12.06 8.15
CA ALA A 46 10.61 -10.79 7.45
C ALA A 46 9.31 -10.77 6.64
N ARG A 47 8.98 -11.88 5.96
CA ARG A 47 7.72 -12.04 5.21
C ARG A 47 6.50 -11.94 6.11
N ALA A 48 6.50 -12.66 7.24
CA ALA A 48 5.40 -12.64 8.20
C ALA A 48 5.20 -11.23 8.77
N ALA A 49 6.28 -10.56 9.17
CA ALA A 49 6.22 -9.20 9.71
C ALA A 49 5.71 -8.17 8.69
N ILE A 50 6.14 -8.28 7.43
CA ILE A 50 5.65 -7.41 6.34
C ILE A 50 4.17 -7.69 6.09
N PHE A 51 3.75 -8.95 6.06
CA PHE A 51 2.35 -9.33 5.86
C PHE A 51 1.47 -8.75 6.97
N GLU A 52 1.85 -8.94 8.23
CA GLU A 52 1.14 -8.41 9.39
C GLU A 52 1.07 -6.87 9.35
N TYR A 53 2.18 -6.22 9.02
CA TYR A 53 2.21 -4.76 8.89
C TYR A 53 1.25 -4.27 7.82
N ILE A 54 1.14 -4.94 6.67
CA ILE A 54 0.25 -4.53 5.58
C ILE A 54 -1.22 -4.82 5.96
N GLU A 55 -1.53 -6.07 6.30
CA GLU A 55 -2.90 -6.55 6.45
C GLU A 55 -3.55 -6.08 7.74
N VAL A 56 -2.81 -6.08 8.84
CA VAL A 56 -3.36 -5.77 10.16
C VAL A 56 -3.19 -4.30 10.46
N PHE A 57 -1.96 -3.80 10.39
CA PHE A 57 -1.67 -2.43 10.83
C PHE A 57 -2.04 -1.39 9.76
N TYR A 58 -1.42 -1.43 8.58
CA TYR A 58 -1.54 -0.39 7.56
C TYR A 58 -2.96 -0.31 7.00
N ASN A 59 -3.53 -1.44 6.56
CA ASN A 59 -4.84 -1.43 5.91
C ASN A 59 -6.01 -1.24 6.88
N ARG A 60 -5.92 -1.80 8.10
CA ARG A 60 -7.08 -1.88 9.02
C ARG A 60 -6.99 -0.98 10.24
N GLN A 61 -5.81 -0.47 10.62
CA GLN A 61 -5.65 0.34 11.84
C GLN A 61 -5.10 1.75 11.57
N ARG A 62 -4.19 1.90 10.60
CA ARG A 62 -3.56 3.19 10.30
C ARG A 62 -4.56 4.14 9.65
N ARG A 63 -4.73 5.32 10.25
CA ARG A 63 -5.59 6.39 9.72
C ARG A 63 -4.74 7.36 8.89
N HIS A 64 -5.28 7.80 7.75
CA HIS A 64 -4.59 8.70 6.83
C HIS A 64 -5.36 10.01 6.66
N SER A 65 -4.70 11.15 6.89
CA SER A 65 -5.33 12.48 6.76
C SER A 65 -5.86 12.76 5.35
N ALA A 66 -5.18 12.25 4.32
CA ALA A 66 -5.57 12.41 2.92
C ALA A 66 -6.92 11.74 2.56
N ILE A 67 -7.40 10.80 3.38
CA ILE A 67 -8.69 10.11 3.20
C ILE A 67 -9.60 10.37 4.40
N GLY A 68 -9.64 11.62 4.89
CA GLY A 68 -10.55 12.02 5.96
C GLY A 68 -10.29 11.34 7.30
N TYR A 69 -9.03 10.97 7.57
CA TYR A 69 -8.65 10.15 8.73
C TYR A 69 -9.39 8.81 8.77
N GLN A 70 -9.72 8.20 7.64
CA GLN A 70 -10.16 6.79 7.60
C GLN A 70 -8.95 5.86 7.46
N THR A 71 -9.18 4.56 7.67
CA THR A 71 -8.22 3.53 7.29
C THR A 71 -8.33 3.20 5.80
N PRO A 72 -7.28 2.68 5.15
CA PRO A 72 -7.34 2.30 3.75
C PRO A 72 -8.48 1.31 3.45
N ALA A 73 -8.73 0.35 4.34
CA ALA A 73 -9.84 -0.59 4.19
C ALA A 73 -11.21 0.10 4.22
N GLN A 74 -11.43 1.03 5.16
CA GLN A 74 -12.68 1.80 5.25
C GLN A 74 -12.92 2.65 4.00
N ALA A 75 -11.89 3.37 3.55
CA ALA A 75 -11.99 4.21 2.35
C ALA A 75 -12.22 3.37 1.08
N PHE A 76 -11.62 2.18 1.00
CA PHE A 76 -11.85 1.25 -0.11
C PHE A 76 -13.30 0.74 -0.14
N GLU A 77 -13.83 0.32 1.01
CA GLU A 77 -15.23 -0.10 1.13
C GLU A 77 -16.18 1.02 0.72
N GLU A 78 -16.00 2.24 1.24
CA GLU A 78 -16.83 3.40 0.89
C GLU A 78 -16.78 3.73 -0.60
N MET A 79 -15.59 3.67 -1.22
CA MET A 79 -15.44 3.92 -2.65
C MET A 79 -16.09 2.82 -3.49
N SER A 80 -15.99 1.56 -3.06
CA SER A 80 -16.63 0.43 -3.74
C SER A 80 -18.15 0.56 -3.76
N TRP A 81 -18.76 1.02 -2.66
CA TRP A 81 -20.19 1.33 -2.59
C TRP A 81 -20.59 2.46 -3.54
N LYS A 82 -19.78 3.51 -3.66
CA LYS A 82 -20.05 4.64 -4.58
C LYS A 82 -19.94 4.25 -6.06
N ILE A 83 -19.16 3.22 -6.41
CA ILE A 83 -19.04 2.72 -7.78
C ILE A 83 -20.17 1.74 -8.11
N ALA A 84 -20.68 1.02 -7.11
CA ALA A 84 -21.74 0.03 -7.27
C ALA A 84 -23.17 0.62 -7.24
N ALA A 85 -23.33 1.85 -6.74
CA ALA A 85 -24.59 2.61 -6.71
C ALA A 85 -24.71 3.54 -7.93
#